data_AF-A0A6I3I6H0-F1
#
_entry.id   AF-A0A6I3I6H0-F1
#
_cell.length_a   1.000
_cell.length_b   1.000
_cell.length_c   1.000
_cell.angle_alpha   90.00
_cell.angle_beta   90.00
_cell.angle_gamma   90.00
#
_symmetry.space_group_name_H-M   'P 1'
#
loop_
_entity.id
_entity.type
_entity.pdbx_description
1 polymer ?
#
loop_
_entity_poly.entity_id
_entity_poly.type
_entity_poly.pdbx_seq_one_letter_code
_entity_poly.pdbx_strand_id
1 'polypeptide(L)'
;MSGELETIRRITAWHVGSALPRGEVINVHVADNDEILILSFVRMGGESLPWGVALGLMGEEAEFFSVADPRNRDLVATSLVEVAKRVLIHFGHPDFTENTDETAMMYRHRQIWVPGRSHLDLLHTIAFAYARTTWDRPEIEVLRAFGQLCNCLFVESQRPGQQTVIVASDALKIAHIFPGSSVRQGHLGYLLGWLGRQRTRQTRLVAAHAAEKLSVAAMLDPELERSQLGPLVEKWNEPAWDERVSKGKKTAVAISLVLQTELERRHQLVESAIEILRQDARAYNSGLTDLVRIGTDKFSKLWFDNALRESSGNIDERPFWPGLWGDVNARAASFAYHQRVAADRERVHFLVHGDRELQNEELMRGHGLRGKVKAVSGNGSTWTFIYDYPELPSLKIGGTLSIAGIPKCSLTIVSIDPETREVILIPGWKSRKTGVGPVAEAPSDRSWLRQTLILLEDFPANLVVKLSYKVAKQSETDFDILDYFSFEADDVPVAGGDDE
;
A
#
# COMPACT_ATOMS: atom_id res chain seq x y z
N MET A 1 -5.86 11.76 8.53
CA MET A 1 -6.64 12.67 7.66
C MET A 1 -7.73 13.33 8.51
N SER A 2 -7.90 14.65 8.44
CA SER A 2 -9.07 15.29 9.08
C SER A 2 -10.34 14.85 8.35
N GLY A 3 -11.27 14.22 9.06
CA GLY A 3 -12.53 13.72 8.47
C GLY A 3 -13.40 14.83 7.88
N GLU A 4 -13.21 16.06 8.33
CA GLU A 4 -13.93 17.25 7.85
C GLU A 4 -13.49 17.64 6.43
N LEU A 5 -12.19 17.67 6.16
CA LEU A 5 -11.64 17.99 4.84
C LEU A 5 -12.10 16.98 3.77
N GLU A 6 -12.05 15.68 4.12
CA GLU A 6 -12.54 14.63 3.22
C GLU A 6 -14.04 14.74 2.96
N THR A 7 -14.81 15.23 3.94
CA THR A 7 -16.25 15.49 3.74
C THR A 7 -16.49 16.65 2.79
N ILE A 8 -15.77 17.77 2.96
CA ILE A 8 -15.85 18.92 2.06
C ILE A 8 -15.48 18.50 0.62
N ARG A 9 -14.37 17.79 0.44
CA ARG A 9 -13.91 17.28 -0.86
C ARG A 9 -14.99 16.44 -1.56
N ARG A 10 -15.64 15.52 -0.84
CA ARG A 10 -16.72 14.67 -1.39
C ARG A 10 -17.96 15.49 -1.77
N ILE A 11 -18.33 16.48 -0.97
CA ILE A 11 -19.44 17.40 -1.30
C ILE A 11 -19.11 18.21 -2.56
N THR A 12 -17.88 18.69 -2.69
CA THR A 12 -17.42 19.40 -3.89
C THR A 12 -17.47 18.49 -5.13
N ALA A 13 -16.96 17.26 -5.04
CA ALA A 13 -17.06 16.27 -6.11
C ALA A 13 -18.52 15.99 -6.51
N TRP A 14 -19.44 15.93 -5.54
CA TRP A 14 -20.86 15.73 -5.79
C TRP A 14 -21.51 16.93 -6.49
N HIS A 15 -21.13 18.15 -6.08
CA HIS A 15 -21.60 19.38 -6.69
C HIS A 15 -21.15 19.49 -8.16
N VAL A 16 -19.87 19.24 -8.43
CA VAL A 16 -19.31 19.18 -9.80
C VAL A 16 -19.94 18.02 -10.59
N GLY A 17 -20.30 16.93 -9.90
CA GLY A 17 -20.95 15.77 -10.50
C GLY A 17 -20.00 14.80 -11.19
N SER A 18 -18.74 14.76 -10.74
CA SER A 18 -17.71 13.82 -11.21
C SER A 18 -16.77 13.44 -10.06
N ALA A 19 -16.02 12.35 -10.24
CA ALA A 19 -14.81 12.18 -9.46
C ALA A 19 -13.84 13.33 -9.78
N LEU A 20 -13.11 13.80 -8.78
CA LEU A 20 -12.12 14.88 -8.92
C LEU A 20 -10.72 14.32 -8.66
N PRO A 21 -9.68 14.81 -9.33
CA PRO A 21 -8.29 14.56 -8.92
C PRO A 21 -8.10 14.91 -7.44
N ARG A 22 -7.44 14.03 -6.67
CA ARG A 22 -7.15 14.32 -5.25
C ARG A 22 -6.09 15.40 -5.09
N GLY A 23 -5.02 15.31 -5.88
CA GLY A 23 -3.91 16.27 -5.88
C GLY A 23 -3.44 16.57 -7.30
N GLU A 24 -2.38 17.36 -7.42
CA GLU A 24 -1.78 17.74 -8.70
C GLU A 24 -0.97 16.61 -9.35
N VAL A 25 -0.60 15.59 -8.56
CA VAL A 25 0.21 14.44 -8.97
C VAL A 25 -0.45 13.12 -8.59
N ILE A 26 0.06 12.03 -9.16
CA ILE A 26 -0.34 10.65 -8.85
C ILE A 26 0.60 10.08 -7.80
N ASN A 27 0.04 9.56 -6.70
CA ASN A 27 0.77 9.01 -5.55
C ASN A 27 0.74 7.47 -5.49
N VAL A 28 0.46 6.83 -6.62
CA VAL A 28 0.51 5.36 -6.80
C VAL A 28 1.38 5.09 -8.01
N HIS A 29 2.43 4.29 -7.84
CA HIS A 29 3.23 3.82 -8.95
C HIS A 29 2.47 2.71 -9.68
N VAL A 30 2.42 2.78 -11.01
CA VAL A 30 1.89 1.73 -11.88
C VAL A 30 3.06 1.19 -12.68
N ALA A 31 3.47 -0.05 -12.42
CA ALA A 31 4.60 -0.69 -13.08
C ALA A 31 4.30 -1.02 -14.56
N ASP A 32 5.29 -1.54 -15.27
CA ASP A 32 5.14 -1.99 -16.65
C ASP A 32 4.30 -3.29 -16.74
N ASN A 33 3.85 -3.64 -17.95
CA ASN A 33 2.88 -4.74 -18.15
C ASN A 33 3.37 -6.08 -17.60
N ASP A 34 4.64 -6.41 -17.84
CA ASP A 34 5.27 -7.65 -17.41
C ASP A 34 5.67 -7.65 -15.92
N GLU A 35 5.45 -6.53 -15.23
CA GLU A 35 5.67 -6.37 -13.79
C GLU A 35 4.36 -6.32 -12.99
N ILE A 36 3.21 -6.25 -13.66
CA ILE A 36 1.88 -6.26 -13.03
C ILE A 36 1.23 -7.62 -13.20
N LEU A 37 1.06 -8.35 -12.09
CA LEU A 37 0.21 -9.53 -12.03
C LEU A 37 -1.15 -9.16 -11.44
N ILE A 38 -2.23 -9.38 -12.18
CA ILE A 38 -3.59 -9.20 -11.68
C ILE A 38 -4.07 -10.53 -11.11
N LEU A 39 -4.62 -10.50 -9.89
CA LEU A 39 -5.12 -11.68 -9.21
C LEU A 39 -6.52 -11.43 -8.66
N SER A 40 -7.48 -12.25 -9.08
CA SER A 40 -8.88 -12.17 -8.66
C SER A 40 -9.35 -13.52 -8.14
N PHE A 41 -10.08 -13.50 -7.03
CA PHE A 41 -10.62 -14.69 -6.38
C PHE A 41 -12.14 -14.70 -6.35
N VAL A 42 -12.71 -15.91 -6.32
CA VAL A 42 -14.08 -16.17 -5.87
C VAL A 42 -14.07 -17.32 -4.87
N ARG A 43 -14.86 -17.22 -3.80
CA ARG A 43 -15.04 -18.28 -2.79
C ARG A 43 -16.53 -18.48 -2.48
N MET A 44 -16.86 -19.71 -2.12
CA MET A 44 -18.18 -20.09 -1.61
C MET A 44 -18.40 -19.51 -0.20
N GLY A 45 -19.65 -19.20 0.14
CA GLY A 45 -20.03 -18.86 1.49
C GLY A 45 -19.65 -19.95 2.50
N GLY A 46 -18.98 -19.59 3.59
CA GLY A 46 -18.53 -20.53 4.62
C GLY A 46 -17.18 -21.21 4.35
N GLU A 47 -16.66 -21.15 3.11
CA GLU A 47 -15.35 -21.68 2.77
C GLU A 47 -14.23 -20.65 2.97
N SER A 48 -13.07 -21.12 3.41
CA SER A 48 -11.88 -20.27 3.65
C SER A 48 -10.99 -20.14 2.42
N LEU A 49 -10.94 -21.15 1.55
CA LEU A 49 -10.10 -21.17 0.36
C LEU A 49 -10.86 -20.71 -0.89
N PRO A 50 -10.15 -20.21 -1.93
CA PRO A 50 -10.79 -19.85 -3.19
C PRO A 50 -11.42 -21.07 -3.88
N TRP A 51 -12.63 -20.88 -4.38
CA TRP A 51 -13.28 -21.80 -5.31
C TRP A 51 -12.76 -21.62 -6.74
N GLY A 52 -12.48 -20.35 -7.12
CA GLY A 52 -11.90 -20.03 -8.40
C GLY A 52 -10.93 -18.86 -8.32
N VAL A 53 -9.98 -18.84 -9.25
CA VAL A 53 -8.93 -17.84 -9.37
C VAL A 53 -8.79 -17.44 -10.83
N ALA A 54 -8.73 -16.13 -11.09
CA ALA A 54 -8.26 -15.59 -12.36
C ALA A 54 -6.94 -14.88 -12.13
N LEU A 55 -5.95 -15.16 -12.97
CA LEU A 55 -4.64 -14.53 -12.91
C LEU A 55 -4.11 -14.25 -14.31
N GLY A 56 -3.36 -13.17 -14.46
CA GLY A 56 -2.77 -12.79 -15.75
C GLY A 56 -1.90 -11.55 -15.60
N LEU A 57 -0.89 -11.42 -16.45
CA LEU A 57 -0.12 -10.19 -16.55
C LEU A 57 -0.97 -9.10 -17.23
N MET A 58 -0.69 -7.84 -16.93
CA MET A 58 -1.43 -6.73 -17.53
C MET A 58 -1.28 -6.75 -19.06
N GLY A 59 -2.40 -6.86 -19.78
CA GLY A 59 -2.44 -6.89 -21.24
C GLY A 59 -2.29 -8.29 -21.86
N GLU A 60 -2.20 -9.35 -21.06
CA GLU A 60 -2.30 -10.74 -21.48
C GLU A 60 -3.69 -11.31 -21.20
N GLU A 61 -4.06 -12.41 -21.86
CA GLU A 61 -5.32 -13.09 -21.58
C GLU A 61 -5.26 -13.77 -20.20
N ALA A 62 -6.27 -13.54 -19.36
CA ALA A 62 -6.31 -14.13 -18.02
C ALA A 62 -6.50 -15.65 -18.08
N GLU A 63 -5.72 -16.38 -17.29
CA GLU A 63 -5.93 -17.80 -17.02
C GLU A 63 -6.96 -17.98 -15.89
N PHE A 64 -7.83 -18.98 -16.05
CA PHE A 64 -8.91 -19.28 -15.10
C PHE A 64 -8.75 -20.68 -14.50
N PHE A 65 -8.75 -20.73 -13.17
CA PHE A 65 -8.63 -21.96 -12.41
C PHE A 65 -9.85 -22.11 -11.52
N SER A 66 -10.50 -23.27 -11.55
CA SER A 66 -11.63 -23.58 -10.67
C SER A 66 -11.76 -25.07 -10.44
N VAL A 67 -12.56 -25.42 -9.42
CA VAL A 67 -12.87 -26.82 -9.08
C VAL A 67 -14.36 -27.08 -9.10
N ALA A 68 -14.75 -28.34 -9.29
CA ALA A 68 -16.15 -28.70 -9.29
C ALA A 68 -16.81 -28.58 -7.90
N ASP A 69 -16.06 -28.81 -6.83
CA ASP A 69 -16.55 -28.66 -5.45
C ASP A 69 -15.47 -28.01 -4.56
N PRO A 70 -15.70 -26.80 -4.03
CA PRO A 70 -14.72 -26.11 -3.20
C PRO A 70 -14.59 -26.72 -1.80
N ARG A 71 -15.52 -27.58 -1.37
CA ARG A 71 -15.45 -28.29 -0.08
C ARG A 71 -14.42 -29.41 -0.11
N ASN A 72 -14.07 -29.87 -1.31
CA ASN A 72 -13.03 -30.88 -1.49
C ASN A 72 -11.65 -30.21 -1.49
N ARG A 73 -10.98 -30.28 -0.34
CA ARG A 73 -9.66 -29.69 -0.11
C ARG A 73 -8.60 -30.19 -1.09
N ASP A 74 -8.65 -31.46 -1.52
CA ASP A 74 -7.70 -32.01 -2.49
C ASP A 74 -7.87 -31.38 -3.87
N LEU A 75 -9.11 -31.21 -4.35
CA LEU A 75 -9.35 -30.56 -5.63
C LEU A 75 -8.85 -29.11 -5.59
N VAL A 76 -9.20 -28.38 -4.53
CA VAL A 76 -8.78 -26.98 -4.34
C VAL A 76 -7.25 -26.89 -4.32
N ALA A 77 -6.58 -27.77 -3.57
CA ALA A 77 -5.13 -27.79 -3.51
C ALA A 77 -4.48 -28.10 -4.87
N THR A 78 -5.02 -29.04 -5.65
CA THR A 78 -4.53 -29.31 -7.02
C THR A 78 -4.67 -28.09 -7.92
N SER A 79 -5.83 -27.42 -7.88
CA SER A 79 -6.04 -26.20 -8.65
C SER A 79 -5.10 -25.07 -8.21
N LEU A 80 -4.82 -24.95 -6.92
CA LEU A 80 -3.93 -23.92 -6.37
C LEU A 80 -2.46 -24.17 -6.65
N VAL A 81 -2.01 -25.41 -6.86
CA VAL A 81 -0.64 -25.70 -7.30
C VAL A 81 -0.34 -25.01 -8.63
N GLU A 82 -1.28 -25.06 -9.58
CA GLU A 82 -1.09 -24.42 -10.87
C GLU A 82 -1.03 -22.90 -10.74
N VAL A 83 -1.93 -22.29 -9.96
CA VAL A 83 -1.88 -20.86 -9.60
C VAL A 83 -0.56 -20.50 -8.95
N ALA A 84 -0.14 -21.28 -7.94
CA ALA A 84 1.08 -21.07 -7.18
C ALA A 84 2.32 -20.97 -8.07
N LYS A 85 2.48 -21.90 -9.03
CA LYS A 85 3.60 -21.88 -9.98
C LYS A 85 3.71 -20.53 -10.72
N ARG A 86 2.60 -19.99 -11.24
CA ARG A 86 2.61 -18.70 -11.98
C ARG A 86 2.97 -17.53 -11.06
N VAL A 87 2.39 -17.49 -9.86
CA VAL A 87 2.65 -16.41 -8.90
C VAL A 87 4.10 -16.45 -8.40
N LEU A 88 4.64 -17.65 -8.14
CA LEU A 88 6.03 -17.86 -7.71
C LEU A 88 7.03 -17.49 -8.82
N ILE A 89 6.73 -17.81 -10.08
CA ILE A 89 7.50 -17.37 -11.24
C ILE A 89 7.48 -15.84 -11.34
N HIS A 90 6.30 -15.21 -11.20
CA HIS A 90 6.19 -13.76 -11.21
C HIS A 90 7.11 -13.17 -10.14
N PHE A 91 7.04 -13.62 -8.89
CA PHE A 91 7.87 -13.09 -7.81
C PHE A 91 9.29 -13.68 -7.71
N GLY A 92 9.75 -14.37 -8.76
CA GLY A 92 11.15 -14.77 -8.90
C GLY A 92 11.63 -15.83 -7.91
N HIS A 93 10.79 -16.78 -7.51
CA HIS A 93 11.25 -17.86 -6.63
C HIS A 93 12.35 -18.68 -7.34
N PRO A 94 13.50 -18.96 -6.69
CA PRO A 94 14.66 -19.61 -7.32
C PRO A 94 14.34 -20.98 -7.91
N ASP A 95 13.57 -21.82 -7.20
CA ASP A 95 13.22 -23.15 -7.70
C ASP A 95 12.22 -23.18 -8.88
N PHE A 96 11.51 -22.07 -9.14
CA PHE A 96 10.47 -22.00 -10.18
C PHE A 96 10.86 -21.10 -11.35
N THR A 97 11.85 -20.25 -11.17
CA THR A 97 12.26 -19.25 -12.16
C THR A 97 13.58 -19.69 -12.79
N GLU A 98 13.62 -19.79 -14.12
CA GLU A 98 14.85 -20.18 -14.82
C GLU A 98 15.97 -19.17 -14.57
N ASN A 99 17.22 -19.69 -14.43
CA ASN A 99 18.47 -18.98 -14.14
C ASN A 99 18.53 -17.56 -14.72
N THR A 100 17.96 -16.63 -13.97
CA THR A 100 17.97 -15.20 -14.22
C THR A 100 19.01 -14.60 -13.30
N ASP A 101 19.61 -13.49 -13.71
CA ASP A 101 20.53 -12.75 -12.84
C ASP A 101 19.83 -12.43 -11.51
N GLU A 102 20.30 -13.06 -10.42
CA GLU A 102 19.74 -12.89 -9.07
C GLU A 102 19.70 -11.43 -8.66
N THR A 103 20.72 -10.65 -9.06
CA THR A 103 20.78 -9.20 -8.79
C THR A 103 19.67 -8.47 -9.52
N ALA A 104 19.46 -8.80 -10.80
CA ALA A 104 18.37 -8.20 -11.58
C ALA A 104 16.99 -8.57 -11.00
N MET A 105 16.82 -9.79 -10.50
CA MET A 105 15.58 -10.24 -9.87
C MET A 105 15.31 -9.53 -8.54
N MET A 106 16.36 -9.36 -7.73
CA MET A 106 16.32 -8.71 -6.40
C MET A 106 15.81 -7.26 -6.47
N TYR A 107 16.22 -6.53 -7.51
CA TYR A 107 15.91 -5.10 -7.65
C TYR A 107 14.76 -4.80 -8.62
N ARG A 108 14.06 -5.84 -9.11
CA ARG A 108 12.90 -5.67 -9.98
C ARG A 108 11.65 -5.36 -9.17
N HIS A 109 10.97 -4.26 -9.49
CA HIS A 109 9.76 -3.88 -8.77
C HIS A 109 8.52 -4.56 -9.36
N ARG A 110 8.11 -5.67 -8.75
CA ARG A 110 6.95 -6.43 -9.19
C ARG A 110 5.73 -6.10 -8.38
N GLN A 111 4.61 -5.86 -9.06
CA GLN A 111 3.34 -5.56 -8.46
C GLN A 111 2.38 -6.73 -8.56
N ILE A 112 1.53 -6.86 -7.54
CA ILE A 112 0.31 -7.65 -7.59
C ILE A 112 -0.89 -6.72 -7.39
N TRP A 113 -1.87 -6.84 -8.28
CA TRP A 113 -3.09 -6.05 -8.26
C TRP A 113 -4.29 -6.93 -7.96
N VAL A 114 -5.09 -6.52 -6.96
CA VAL A 114 -6.31 -7.23 -6.56
C VAL A 114 -7.53 -6.28 -6.60
N PRO A 115 -8.75 -6.78 -6.89
CA PRO A 115 -9.93 -5.92 -7.05
C PRO A 115 -10.29 -5.08 -5.82
N GLY A 116 -10.17 -5.67 -4.64
CA GLY A 116 -10.62 -5.09 -3.37
C GLY A 116 -10.00 -5.80 -2.16
N ARG A 117 -10.19 -5.24 -0.97
CA ARG A 117 -9.56 -5.75 0.26
C ARG A 117 -9.89 -7.20 0.59
N SER A 118 -11.10 -7.66 0.28
CA SER A 118 -11.48 -9.06 0.50
C SER A 118 -10.61 -10.08 -0.27
N HIS A 119 -10.00 -9.66 -1.38
CA HIS A 119 -9.07 -10.50 -2.15
C HIS A 119 -7.69 -10.53 -1.50
N LEU A 120 -7.24 -9.40 -0.96
CA LEU A 120 -6.04 -9.32 -0.13
C LEU A 120 -6.17 -10.19 1.13
N ASP A 121 -7.33 -10.17 1.79
CA ASP A 121 -7.60 -11.02 2.96
C ASP A 121 -7.53 -12.52 2.60
N LEU A 122 -7.87 -12.88 1.36
CA LEU A 122 -7.80 -14.26 0.89
C LEU A 122 -6.35 -14.74 0.72
N LEU A 123 -5.41 -13.85 0.36
CA LEU A 123 -3.98 -14.18 0.38
C LEU A 123 -3.55 -14.61 1.78
N HIS A 124 -3.96 -13.87 2.82
CA HIS A 124 -3.64 -14.26 4.20
C HIS A 124 -4.28 -15.60 4.59
N THR A 125 -5.50 -15.86 4.12
CA THR A 125 -6.18 -17.15 4.36
C THR A 125 -5.45 -18.32 3.69
N ILE A 126 -4.94 -18.12 2.46
CA ILE A 126 -4.09 -19.10 1.77
C ILE A 126 -2.78 -19.31 2.55
N ALA A 127 -2.19 -18.24 3.08
CA ALA A 127 -0.99 -18.33 3.91
C ALA A 127 -1.23 -19.21 5.15
N PHE A 128 -2.35 -19.01 5.86
CA PHE A 128 -2.74 -19.86 6.99
C PHE A 128 -2.93 -21.32 6.62
N ALA A 129 -3.48 -21.60 5.43
CA ALA A 129 -3.71 -22.96 4.99
C ALA A 129 -2.43 -23.71 4.61
N TYR A 130 -1.44 -23.01 4.04
CA TYR A 130 -0.32 -23.68 3.38
C TYR A 130 1.08 -23.31 3.88
N ALA A 131 1.35 -22.10 4.40
CA ALA A 131 2.73 -21.66 4.67
C ALA A 131 3.47 -22.56 5.68
N ARG A 132 2.74 -23.14 6.64
CA ARG A 132 3.28 -24.03 7.69
C ARG A 132 2.62 -25.41 7.69
N THR A 133 2.05 -25.82 6.54
CA THR A 133 1.33 -27.09 6.45
C THR A 133 2.28 -28.28 6.53
N THR A 134 1.85 -29.32 7.23
CA THR A 134 2.51 -30.64 7.32
C THR A 134 1.73 -31.71 6.55
N TRP A 135 0.88 -31.28 5.61
CA TRP A 135 0.03 -32.18 4.85
C TRP A 135 0.86 -33.08 3.93
N ASP A 136 0.73 -34.39 4.10
CA ASP A 136 1.37 -35.37 3.23
C ASP A 136 0.63 -35.46 1.88
N ARG A 137 1.17 -34.75 0.88
CA ARG A 137 0.61 -34.65 -0.48
C ARG A 137 1.73 -34.38 -1.50
N PRO A 138 1.63 -34.91 -2.73
CA PRO A 138 2.49 -34.50 -3.84
C PRO A 138 2.45 -32.98 -4.05
N GLU A 139 3.59 -32.37 -4.37
CA GLU A 139 3.70 -30.92 -4.64
C GLU A 139 3.38 -30.02 -3.43
N ILE A 140 3.35 -30.54 -2.20
CA ILE A 140 3.10 -29.72 -1.01
C ILE A 140 4.12 -28.59 -0.84
N GLU A 141 5.36 -28.79 -1.28
CA GLU A 141 6.42 -27.77 -1.27
C GLU A 141 6.04 -26.54 -2.10
N VAL A 142 5.35 -26.73 -3.24
CA VAL A 142 4.84 -25.63 -4.09
C VAL A 142 3.80 -24.81 -3.33
N LEU A 143 2.87 -25.50 -2.67
CA LEU A 143 1.85 -24.84 -1.85
C LEU A 143 2.45 -24.14 -0.63
N ARG A 144 3.48 -24.72 -0.01
CA ARG A 144 4.19 -24.11 1.12
C ARG A 144 4.88 -22.82 0.70
N ALA A 145 5.64 -22.84 -0.39
CA ALA A 145 6.29 -21.66 -0.96
C ALA A 145 5.26 -20.58 -1.31
N PHE A 146 4.13 -20.96 -1.93
CA PHE A 146 3.05 -20.02 -2.24
C PHE A 146 2.39 -19.45 -0.99
N GLY A 147 2.18 -20.28 0.05
CA GLY A 147 1.70 -19.82 1.35
C GLY A 147 2.65 -18.81 2.01
N GLN A 148 3.96 -19.03 1.94
CA GLN A 148 4.96 -18.09 2.43
C GLN A 148 4.93 -16.76 1.65
N LEU A 149 4.87 -16.83 0.31
CA LEU A 149 4.73 -15.64 -0.53
C LEU A 149 3.47 -14.85 -0.18
N CYS A 150 2.33 -15.53 -0.05
CA CYS A 150 1.07 -14.90 0.34
C CYS A 150 1.18 -14.21 1.70
N ASN A 151 1.91 -14.80 2.67
CA ASN A 151 2.18 -14.16 3.96
C ASN A 151 3.03 -12.89 3.79
N CYS A 152 4.11 -12.97 3.00
CA CYS A 152 4.98 -11.83 2.73
C CYS A 152 4.24 -10.69 2.03
N LEU A 153 3.40 -11.00 1.03
CA LEU A 153 2.54 -10.01 0.37
C LEU A 153 1.55 -9.37 1.34
N PHE A 154 0.93 -10.16 2.21
CA PHE A 154 0.02 -9.63 3.22
C PHE A 154 0.74 -8.72 4.23
N VAL A 155 1.90 -9.14 4.76
CA VAL A 155 2.73 -8.32 5.66
C VAL A 155 3.15 -7.03 4.98
N GLU A 156 3.63 -7.10 3.74
CA GLU A 156 4.03 -5.92 2.96
C GLU A 156 2.85 -4.98 2.73
N SER A 157 1.65 -5.50 2.46
CA SER A 157 0.45 -4.68 2.24
C SER A 157 0.08 -3.80 3.45
N GLN A 158 0.50 -4.19 4.66
CA GLN A 158 0.26 -3.44 5.89
C GLN A 158 1.28 -2.31 6.12
N ARG A 159 2.38 -2.29 5.35
CA ARG A 159 3.41 -1.25 5.45
C ARG A 159 2.92 0.01 4.74
N PRO A 160 2.77 1.15 5.43
CA PRO A 160 2.39 2.39 4.77
C PRO A 160 3.39 2.79 3.67
N GLY A 161 2.87 3.18 2.51
CA GLY A 161 3.66 3.71 1.40
C GLY A 161 4.30 2.66 0.48
N GLN A 162 4.15 1.37 0.79
CA GLN A 162 4.50 0.29 -0.12
C GLN A 162 3.81 0.42 -1.49
N GLN A 163 4.47 -0.07 -2.55
CA GLN A 163 3.99 0.00 -3.93
C GLN A 163 3.88 -1.39 -4.58
N THR A 164 4.06 -2.47 -3.83
CA THR A 164 4.12 -3.86 -4.32
C THR A 164 2.72 -4.50 -4.39
N VAL A 165 1.88 -4.31 -3.37
CA VAL A 165 0.56 -4.94 -3.26
C VAL A 165 -0.52 -3.88 -3.42
N ILE A 166 -1.16 -3.85 -4.59
CA ILE A 166 -2.10 -2.79 -4.93
C ILE A 166 -3.53 -3.31 -4.89
N VAL A 167 -4.33 -2.71 -4.00
CA VAL A 167 -5.78 -2.89 -4.03
C VAL A 167 -6.35 -1.83 -4.98
N ALA A 168 -6.90 -2.26 -6.13
CA ALA A 168 -7.35 -1.36 -7.20
C ALA A 168 -8.33 -0.29 -6.72
N SER A 169 -9.28 -0.66 -5.84
CA SER A 169 -10.21 0.31 -5.25
C SER A 169 -9.51 1.38 -4.40
N ASP A 170 -8.45 1.00 -3.67
CA ASP A 170 -7.70 1.92 -2.82
C ASP A 170 -6.78 2.82 -3.67
N ALA A 171 -6.16 2.28 -4.73
CA ALA A 171 -5.36 3.05 -5.68
C ALA A 171 -6.18 4.17 -6.34
N LEU A 172 -7.41 3.87 -6.78
CA LEU A 172 -8.30 4.89 -7.34
C LEU A 172 -8.68 5.97 -6.31
N LYS A 173 -8.92 5.61 -5.04
CA LYS A 173 -9.22 6.58 -3.95
C LYS A 173 -8.02 7.43 -3.55
N ILE A 174 -6.81 6.92 -3.71
CA ILE A 174 -5.58 7.70 -3.53
C ILE A 174 -5.46 8.73 -4.67
N ALA A 175 -5.77 8.34 -5.90
CA ALA A 175 -5.67 9.24 -7.06
C ALA A 175 -6.83 10.25 -7.16
N HIS A 176 -8.03 9.88 -6.70
CA HIS A 176 -9.26 10.64 -6.92
C HIS A 176 -10.15 10.75 -5.66
N ILE A 177 -10.95 11.82 -5.62
CA ILE A 177 -12.01 12.06 -4.67
C ILE A 177 -13.33 11.66 -5.32
N PHE A 178 -14.07 10.75 -4.68
CA PHE A 178 -15.33 10.24 -5.22
C PHE A 178 -16.55 10.83 -4.51
N PRO A 179 -17.61 11.17 -5.27
CA PRO A 179 -18.86 11.65 -4.70
C PRO A 179 -19.71 10.47 -4.18
N GLY A 180 -19.43 10.01 -2.96
CA GLY A 180 -20.14 8.90 -2.32
C GLY A 180 -19.70 8.62 -0.89
N SER A 181 -20.43 7.77 -0.18
CA SER A 181 -20.05 7.33 1.17
C SER A 181 -18.82 6.42 1.13
N SER A 182 -18.05 6.40 2.23
CA SER A 182 -16.82 5.60 2.34
C SER A 182 -17.03 4.11 2.07
N VAL A 183 -18.17 3.57 2.51
CA VAL A 183 -18.54 2.16 2.29
C VAL A 183 -18.67 1.84 0.80
N ARG A 184 -19.40 2.67 0.04
CA ARG A 184 -19.60 2.46 -1.40
C ARG A 184 -18.31 2.63 -2.19
N GLN A 185 -17.42 3.49 -1.72
CA GLN A 185 -16.09 3.66 -2.30
C GLN A 185 -15.17 2.44 -2.10
N GLY A 186 -15.57 1.44 -1.31
CA GLY A 186 -14.90 0.13 -1.28
C GLY A 186 -15.18 -0.73 -2.51
N HIS A 187 -16.17 -0.38 -3.34
CA HIS A 187 -16.59 -1.16 -4.50
C HIS A 187 -15.93 -0.66 -5.79
N LEU A 188 -15.03 -1.46 -6.38
CA LEU A 188 -14.25 -1.05 -7.55
C LEU A 188 -15.13 -0.63 -8.74
N GLY A 189 -16.17 -1.41 -9.06
CA GLY A 189 -17.10 -1.07 -10.14
C GLY A 189 -17.87 0.25 -9.90
N TYR A 190 -18.11 0.61 -8.63
CA TYR A 190 -18.78 1.88 -8.29
C TYR A 190 -17.86 3.06 -8.61
N LEU A 191 -16.57 2.94 -8.25
CA LEU A 191 -15.56 3.95 -8.56
C LEU A 191 -15.39 4.13 -10.07
N LEU A 192 -15.27 3.02 -10.81
CA LEU A 192 -15.14 3.05 -12.27
C LEU A 192 -16.39 3.65 -12.95
N GLY A 193 -17.59 3.41 -12.41
CA GLY A 193 -18.82 4.06 -12.88
C GLY A 193 -18.79 5.59 -12.77
N TRP A 194 -18.09 6.14 -11.78
CA TRP A 194 -17.89 7.60 -11.64
C TRP A 194 -16.79 8.16 -12.54
N LEU A 195 -15.75 7.37 -12.82
CA LEU A 195 -14.63 7.74 -13.69
C LEU A 195 -14.92 7.51 -15.18
N GLY A 196 -15.99 6.79 -15.50
CA GLY A 196 -16.40 6.51 -16.87
C GLY A 196 -16.58 7.77 -17.73
N ARG A 197 -16.46 7.58 -19.04
CA ARG A 197 -16.51 8.66 -20.05
C ARG A 197 -17.88 9.36 -20.18
N GLN A 198 -18.86 9.07 -19.30
CA GLN A 198 -20.17 9.72 -19.35
C GLN A 198 -20.05 11.21 -19.00
N ARG A 199 -20.88 12.06 -19.62
CA ARG A 199 -20.75 13.53 -19.53
C ARG A 199 -21.49 14.15 -18.34
N THR A 200 -22.59 13.54 -17.87
CA THR A 200 -23.45 14.15 -16.84
C THR A 200 -23.35 13.42 -15.49
N ARG A 201 -23.61 14.16 -14.40
CA ARG A 201 -23.72 13.58 -13.05
C ARG A 201 -24.71 12.42 -13.00
N GLN A 202 -25.90 12.59 -13.59
CA GLN A 202 -26.95 11.58 -13.54
C GLN A 202 -26.53 10.30 -14.25
N THR A 203 -25.88 10.41 -15.42
CA THR A 203 -25.41 9.24 -16.16
C THR A 203 -24.30 8.48 -15.42
N ARG A 204 -23.38 9.19 -14.75
CA ARG A 204 -22.33 8.58 -13.91
C ARG A 204 -22.93 7.90 -12.69
N LEU A 205 -23.88 8.56 -12.03
CA LEU A 205 -24.59 8.01 -10.88
C LEU A 205 -25.32 6.71 -11.24
N VAL A 206 -26.06 6.69 -12.36
CA VAL A 206 -26.75 5.49 -12.85
C VAL A 206 -25.75 4.37 -13.16
N ALA A 207 -24.62 4.67 -13.81
CA ALA A 207 -23.59 3.68 -14.09
C ALA A 207 -22.98 3.11 -12.79
N ALA A 208 -22.64 3.96 -11.84
CA ALA A 208 -22.08 3.56 -10.55
C ALA A 208 -23.06 2.69 -9.74
N HIS A 209 -24.35 3.06 -9.72
CA HIS A 209 -25.40 2.24 -9.09
C HIS A 209 -25.66 0.92 -9.81
N ALA A 210 -25.55 0.88 -11.14
CA ALA A 210 -25.68 -0.37 -11.89
C ALA A 210 -24.51 -1.32 -11.58
N ALA A 211 -23.28 -0.80 -11.51
CA ALA A 211 -22.09 -1.57 -11.21
C ALA A 211 -22.10 -2.12 -9.77
N GLU A 212 -22.60 -1.36 -8.80
CA GLU A 212 -22.70 -1.77 -7.39
C GLU A 212 -23.62 -2.99 -7.17
N LYS A 213 -24.55 -3.28 -8.09
CA LYS A 213 -25.39 -4.47 -8.01
C LYS A 213 -24.63 -5.78 -8.23
N LEU A 214 -23.43 -5.71 -8.82
CA LEU A 214 -22.63 -6.88 -9.15
C LEU A 214 -21.47 -7.02 -8.16
N SER A 215 -21.51 -8.04 -7.29
CA SER A 215 -20.49 -8.24 -6.24
C SER A 215 -19.07 -8.26 -6.80
N VAL A 216 -18.17 -7.41 -6.31
CA VAL A 216 -16.72 -7.47 -6.64
C VAL A 216 -15.90 -8.12 -5.52
N ALA A 217 -16.53 -8.45 -4.39
CA ALA A 217 -15.88 -9.14 -3.30
C ALA A 217 -15.39 -10.54 -3.73
N ALA A 218 -14.44 -11.08 -2.97
CA ALA A 218 -13.99 -12.45 -3.13
C ALA A 218 -15.10 -13.44 -2.75
N MET A 219 -16.02 -13.06 -1.87
CA MET A 219 -17.22 -13.84 -1.58
C MET A 219 -18.23 -13.70 -2.71
N LEU A 220 -18.72 -14.84 -3.22
CA LEU A 220 -19.76 -14.87 -4.25
C LEU A 220 -21.08 -14.27 -3.74
N ASP A 221 -21.90 -13.81 -4.67
CA ASP A 221 -23.27 -13.39 -4.38
C ASP A 221 -24.07 -14.61 -3.89
N PRO A 222 -24.66 -14.58 -2.68
CA PRO A 222 -25.46 -15.68 -2.16
C PRO A 222 -26.60 -16.13 -3.08
N GLU A 223 -27.17 -15.21 -3.88
CA GLU A 223 -28.25 -15.57 -4.80
C GLU A 223 -27.71 -16.33 -6.02
N LEU A 224 -26.57 -15.92 -6.56
CA LEU A 224 -25.86 -16.66 -7.62
C LEU A 224 -25.46 -18.06 -7.11
N GLU A 225 -24.93 -18.13 -5.89
CA GLU A 225 -24.54 -19.38 -5.26
C GLU A 225 -25.74 -20.31 -5.11
N ARG A 226 -26.86 -19.84 -4.56
CA ARG A 226 -28.05 -20.66 -4.32
C ARG A 226 -28.76 -21.08 -5.61
N SER A 227 -28.91 -20.17 -6.57
CA SER A 227 -29.77 -20.39 -7.75
C SER A 227 -29.07 -21.13 -8.89
N GLN A 228 -27.77 -20.90 -9.09
CA GLN A 228 -27.04 -21.48 -10.23
C GLN A 228 -26.03 -22.53 -9.78
N LEU A 229 -25.17 -22.20 -8.81
CA LEU A 229 -24.04 -23.05 -8.44
C LEU A 229 -24.43 -24.20 -7.52
N GLY A 230 -25.32 -23.98 -6.55
CA GLY A 230 -25.81 -24.98 -5.59
C GLY A 230 -26.37 -26.23 -6.28
N PRO A 231 -27.32 -26.11 -7.23
CA PRO A 231 -27.84 -27.25 -7.97
C PRO A 231 -26.78 -28.01 -8.77
N LEU A 232 -25.78 -27.30 -9.32
CA LEU A 232 -24.68 -27.92 -10.07
C LEU A 232 -23.73 -28.70 -9.14
N VAL A 233 -23.41 -28.15 -7.98
CA VAL A 233 -22.56 -28.82 -6.97
C VAL A 233 -23.27 -30.05 -6.40
N GLU A 234 -24.58 -29.95 -6.11
CA GLU A 234 -25.39 -31.09 -5.66
C GLU A 234 -25.39 -32.20 -6.72
N LYS A 235 -25.63 -31.84 -7.98
CA LYS A 235 -25.58 -32.78 -9.12
C LYS A 235 -24.21 -33.42 -9.31
N TRP A 236 -23.13 -32.68 -9.05
CA TRP A 236 -21.77 -33.24 -9.08
C TRP A 236 -21.54 -34.27 -7.96
N ASN A 237 -22.15 -34.05 -6.79
CA ASN A 237 -22.03 -34.89 -5.60
C ASN A 237 -23.02 -36.07 -5.55
N GLU A 238 -23.95 -36.20 -6.50
CA GLU A 238 -24.88 -37.34 -6.58
C GLU A 238 -24.11 -38.69 -6.64
N PRO A 239 -24.47 -39.68 -5.80
CA PRO A 239 -23.80 -40.98 -5.78
C PRO A 239 -24.29 -41.86 -6.94
N ALA A 240 -23.65 -41.77 -8.10
CA ALA A 240 -23.79 -42.74 -9.19
C ALA A 240 -22.42 -43.18 -9.71
N TRP A 241 -22.08 -44.45 -9.48
CA TRP A 241 -20.70 -44.95 -9.41
C TRP A 241 -20.05 -45.38 -10.73
N ASP A 242 -20.66 -45.21 -11.91
CA ASP A 242 -20.05 -45.64 -13.20
C ASP A 242 -20.08 -44.61 -14.36
N GLU A 243 -20.77 -43.47 -14.22
CA GLU A 243 -20.83 -42.40 -15.24
C GLU A 243 -20.02 -41.13 -14.88
N ARG A 244 -19.18 -41.21 -13.83
CA ARG A 244 -18.41 -40.08 -13.27
C ARG A 244 -17.52 -39.37 -14.29
N VAL A 245 -17.01 -40.09 -15.28
CA VAL A 245 -16.02 -39.52 -16.21
C VAL A 245 -16.65 -38.61 -17.27
N SER A 246 -17.92 -38.81 -17.65
CA SER A 246 -18.55 -38.00 -18.72
C SER A 246 -19.59 -37.01 -18.17
N LYS A 247 -20.51 -37.46 -17.29
CA LYS A 247 -21.52 -36.57 -16.68
C LYS A 247 -20.91 -35.63 -15.66
N GLY A 248 -19.96 -36.10 -14.86
CA GLY A 248 -19.18 -35.26 -13.95
C GLY A 248 -18.47 -34.14 -14.71
N LYS A 249 -17.72 -34.47 -15.77
CA LYS A 249 -16.99 -33.47 -16.56
C LYS A 249 -17.90 -32.35 -17.10
N LYS A 250 -19.09 -32.69 -17.60
CA LYS A 250 -20.05 -31.68 -18.07
C LYS A 250 -20.51 -30.74 -16.96
N THR A 251 -20.80 -31.27 -15.77
CA THR A 251 -21.19 -30.45 -14.61
C THR A 251 -20.04 -29.57 -14.14
N ALA A 252 -18.81 -30.11 -14.08
CA ALA A 252 -17.62 -29.35 -13.73
C ALA A 252 -17.36 -28.20 -14.72
N VAL A 253 -17.52 -28.44 -16.02
CA VAL A 253 -17.42 -27.39 -17.06
C VAL A 253 -18.49 -26.32 -16.86
N ALA A 254 -19.73 -26.70 -16.54
CA ALA A 254 -20.81 -25.75 -16.28
C ALA A 254 -20.52 -24.86 -15.05
N ILE A 255 -20.00 -25.46 -13.96
CA ILE A 255 -19.56 -24.72 -12.77
C ILE A 255 -18.43 -23.76 -13.13
N SER A 256 -17.41 -24.25 -13.85
CA SER A 256 -16.27 -23.44 -14.30
C SER A 256 -16.72 -22.24 -15.14
N LEU A 257 -17.71 -22.41 -16.03
CA LEU A 257 -18.20 -21.32 -16.88
C LEU A 257 -18.88 -20.19 -16.07
N VAL A 258 -19.67 -20.55 -15.06
CA VAL A 258 -20.31 -19.57 -14.16
C VAL A 258 -19.25 -18.81 -13.37
N LEU A 259 -18.27 -19.51 -12.80
CA LEU A 259 -17.18 -18.90 -12.04
C LEU A 259 -16.27 -18.04 -12.93
N GLN A 260 -15.97 -18.50 -14.14
CA GLN A 260 -15.18 -17.77 -15.11
C GLN A 260 -15.82 -16.43 -15.46
N THR A 261 -17.14 -16.40 -15.71
CA THR A 261 -17.86 -15.15 -15.99
C THR A 261 -17.68 -14.11 -14.88
N GLU A 262 -17.75 -14.56 -13.62
CA GLU A 262 -17.57 -13.71 -12.44
C GLU A 262 -16.12 -13.26 -12.25
N LEU A 263 -15.16 -14.16 -12.48
CA LEU A 263 -13.73 -13.89 -12.36
C LEU A 263 -13.23 -12.95 -13.46
N GLU A 264 -13.64 -13.18 -14.69
CA GLU A 264 -13.28 -12.37 -15.86
C GLU A 264 -13.74 -10.92 -15.66
N ARG A 265 -14.99 -10.73 -15.22
CA ARG A 265 -15.51 -9.40 -14.89
C ARG A 265 -14.65 -8.71 -13.83
N ARG A 266 -14.23 -9.40 -12.77
CA ARG A 266 -13.38 -8.83 -11.70
C ARG A 266 -11.99 -8.46 -12.24
N HIS A 267 -11.42 -9.32 -13.07
CA HIS A 267 -10.13 -9.10 -13.72
C HIS A 267 -10.16 -7.84 -14.61
N GLN A 268 -11.16 -7.74 -15.49
CA GLN A 268 -11.36 -6.59 -16.37
C GLN A 268 -11.56 -5.26 -15.62
N LEU A 269 -12.20 -5.29 -14.44
CA LEU A 269 -12.33 -4.10 -13.60
C LEU A 269 -10.96 -3.64 -13.07
N VAL A 270 -10.05 -4.57 -12.76
CA VAL A 270 -8.69 -4.22 -12.32
C VAL A 270 -7.88 -3.66 -13.48
N GLU A 271 -7.93 -4.28 -14.65
CA GLU A 271 -7.30 -3.76 -15.88
C GLU A 271 -7.78 -2.34 -16.19
N SER A 272 -9.11 -2.12 -16.14
CA SER A 272 -9.70 -0.80 -16.35
C SER A 272 -9.20 0.25 -15.34
N ALA A 273 -8.98 -0.16 -14.09
CA ALA A 273 -8.45 0.74 -13.06
C ALA A 273 -6.99 1.11 -13.33
N ILE A 274 -6.16 0.14 -13.73
CA ILE A 274 -4.77 0.34 -14.13
C ILE A 274 -4.71 1.29 -15.34
N GLU A 275 -5.54 1.05 -16.35
CA GLU A 275 -5.60 1.90 -17.54
C GLU A 275 -6.00 3.34 -17.23
N ILE A 276 -6.99 3.54 -16.37
CA ILE A 276 -7.40 4.89 -15.95
C ILE A 276 -6.25 5.62 -15.26
N LEU A 277 -5.50 4.94 -14.38
CA LEU A 277 -4.35 5.54 -13.70
C LEU A 277 -3.21 5.86 -14.68
N ARG A 278 -2.99 5.03 -15.69
CA ARG A 278 -1.98 5.29 -16.74
C ARG A 278 -2.39 6.40 -17.72
N GLN A 279 -3.69 6.53 -17.99
CA GLN A 279 -4.23 7.56 -18.88
C GLN A 279 -4.39 8.92 -18.19
N ASP A 280 -4.18 9.00 -16.88
CA ASP A 280 -4.23 10.24 -16.13
C ASP A 280 -3.09 11.17 -16.60
N ALA A 281 -3.45 12.41 -16.95
CA ALA A 281 -2.53 13.38 -17.52
C ALA A 281 -1.60 14.01 -16.48
N ARG A 282 -1.86 13.80 -15.18
CA ARG A 282 -1.02 14.31 -14.09
C ARG A 282 0.33 13.57 -14.07
N ALA A 283 1.37 14.28 -13.65
CA ALA A 283 2.67 13.65 -13.44
C ALA A 283 2.63 12.71 -12.21
N TYR A 284 3.48 11.69 -12.21
CA TYR A 284 3.75 10.91 -11.00
C TYR A 284 4.53 11.75 -9.98
N ASN A 285 4.23 11.54 -8.70
CA ASN A 285 4.97 12.19 -7.62
C ASN A 285 6.45 11.74 -7.65
N SER A 286 7.38 12.69 -7.58
CA SER A 286 8.81 12.42 -7.56
C SER A 286 9.25 11.50 -6.41
N GLY A 287 8.54 11.54 -5.28
CA GLY A 287 8.83 10.70 -4.12
C GLY A 287 8.52 9.21 -4.35
N LEU A 288 7.77 8.86 -5.40
CA LEU A 288 7.46 7.46 -5.70
C LEU A 288 8.71 6.65 -6.04
N THR A 289 9.70 7.24 -6.71
CA THR A 289 10.95 6.53 -7.03
C THR A 289 11.66 6.04 -5.77
N ASP A 290 11.70 6.85 -4.72
CA ASP A 290 12.27 6.47 -3.44
C ASP A 290 11.41 5.42 -2.71
N LEU A 291 10.09 5.57 -2.72
CA LEU A 291 9.18 4.59 -2.10
C LEU A 291 9.21 3.22 -2.79
N VAL A 292 9.26 3.21 -4.12
CA VAL A 292 9.43 1.98 -4.92
C VAL A 292 10.76 1.32 -4.55
N ARG A 293 11.86 2.07 -4.56
CA ARG A 293 13.19 1.54 -4.19
C ARG A 293 13.22 0.94 -2.78
N ILE A 294 12.69 1.66 -1.79
CA ILE A 294 12.61 1.18 -0.40
C ILE A 294 11.72 -0.06 -0.31
N GLY A 295 10.60 -0.07 -1.03
CA GLY A 295 9.68 -1.21 -1.04
C GLY A 295 10.27 -2.44 -1.69
N THR A 296 10.94 -2.29 -2.82
CA THR A 296 11.65 -3.40 -3.50
C THR A 296 12.75 -3.98 -2.59
N ASP A 297 13.59 -3.13 -1.97
CA ASP A 297 14.63 -3.60 -1.03
C ASP A 297 14.03 -4.35 0.19
N LYS A 298 12.99 -3.78 0.82
CA LYS A 298 12.33 -4.42 1.97
C LYS A 298 11.65 -5.73 1.57
N PHE A 299 10.93 -5.74 0.44
CA PHE A 299 10.23 -6.93 -0.03
C PHE A 299 11.21 -8.01 -0.49
N SER A 300 12.31 -7.66 -1.14
CA SER A 300 13.35 -8.62 -1.52
C SER A 300 13.94 -9.31 -0.31
N LYS A 301 14.28 -8.56 0.75
CA LYS A 301 14.77 -9.15 2.01
C LYS A 301 13.72 -10.05 2.69
N LEU A 302 12.45 -9.66 2.59
CA LEU A 302 11.35 -10.41 3.19
C LEU A 302 11.06 -11.72 2.45
N TRP A 303 11.11 -11.69 1.12
CA TRP A 303 10.72 -12.79 0.25
C TRP A 303 11.91 -13.48 -0.42
N PHE A 304 12.62 -12.78 -1.31
CA PHE A 304 13.62 -13.35 -2.19
C PHE A 304 14.81 -13.93 -1.42
N ASP A 305 15.39 -13.17 -0.47
CA ASP A 305 16.52 -13.64 0.34
C ASP A 305 16.18 -14.91 1.14
N ASN A 306 14.95 -14.98 1.65
CA ASN A 306 14.46 -16.15 2.39
C ASN A 306 14.19 -17.33 1.47
N ALA A 307 13.62 -17.11 0.28
CA ALA A 307 13.42 -18.17 -0.71
C ALA A 307 14.76 -18.74 -1.20
N LEU A 308 15.77 -17.89 -1.40
CA LEU A 308 17.13 -18.31 -1.77
C LEU A 308 17.78 -19.16 -0.69
N ARG A 309 17.65 -18.75 0.59
CA ARG A 309 18.11 -19.54 1.75
C ARG A 309 17.40 -20.88 1.89
N GLU A 310 16.11 -20.93 1.59
CA GLU A 310 15.35 -22.18 1.61
C GLU A 310 15.82 -23.13 0.50
N SER A 311 16.00 -22.62 -0.73
CA SER A 311 16.47 -23.37 -1.90
C SER A 311 17.92 -23.86 -1.75
N SER A 312 18.80 -23.07 -1.10
CA SER A 312 20.20 -23.46 -0.89
C SER A 312 20.35 -24.68 0.04
N GLY A 313 19.34 -24.98 0.87
CA GLY A 313 19.35 -26.10 1.79
C GLY A 313 20.41 -26.00 2.90
N ASN A 314 21.06 -24.84 3.05
CA ASN A 314 22.12 -24.65 4.04
C ASN A 314 21.53 -24.58 5.46
N ILE A 315 21.90 -25.56 6.30
CA ILE A 315 21.40 -25.69 7.67
C ILE A 315 21.77 -24.48 8.54
N ASP A 316 22.91 -23.83 8.26
CA ASP A 316 23.40 -22.68 9.00
C ASP A 316 22.70 -21.36 8.61
N GLU A 317 22.00 -21.33 7.47
CA GLU A 317 21.34 -20.15 6.91
C GLU A 317 19.82 -20.34 6.81
N ARG A 318 19.17 -20.86 7.85
CA ARG A 318 17.73 -21.12 7.80
C ARG A 318 16.93 -19.86 7.45
N PRO A 319 15.94 -19.95 6.54
CA PRO A 319 15.10 -18.82 6.19
C PRO A 319 14.29 -18.35 7.40
N PHE A 320 14.16 -17.03 7.55
CA PHE A 320 13.30 -16.42 8.57
C PHE A 320 12.00 -15.94 7.92
N TRP A 321 11.03 -16.84 7.90
CA TRP A 321 9.70 -16.54 7.42
C TRP A 321 8.87 -15.83 8.51
N PRO A 322 8.17 -14.72 8.21
CA PRO A 322 7.35 -14.02 9.19
C PRO A 322 6.26 -14.92 9.78
N GLY A 323 5.81 -14.57 10.99
CA GLY A 323 4.68 -15.22 11.63
C GLY A 323 3.40 -15.10 10.78
N LEU A 324 2.54 -16.11 10.83
CA LEU A 324 1.20 -16.06 10.21
C LEU A 324 0.21 -15.29 11.09
N TRP A 325 0.38 -15.44 12.40
CA TRP A 325 -0.35 -14.72 13.42
C TRP A 325 0.33 -13.37 13.65
N GLY A 326 -0.44 -12.40 14.15
CA GLY A 326 0.13 -11.16 14.65
C GLY A 326 1.17 -11.42 15.74
N ASP A 327 1.86 -10.36 16.14
CA ASP A 327 2.97 -10.43 17.07
C ASP A 327 2.58 -11.17 18.37
N VAL A 328 3.28 -12.28 18.64
CA VAL A 328 2.92 -13.24 19.71
C VAL A 328 3.26 -12.70 21.11
N ASN A 329 4.12 -11.67 21.18
CA ASN A 329 4.42 -10.96 22.41
C ASN A 329 4.39 -9.44 22.22
N ALA A 330 4.22 -8.74 23.34
CA ALA A 330 4.18 -7.28 23.42
C ALA A 330 5.39 -6.64 22.70
N ARG A 331 6.61 -7.13 22.95
CA ARG A 331 7.81 -6.55 22.35
C ARG A 331 7.82 -6.62 20.82
N ALA A 332 7.43 -7.75 20.23
CA ALA A 332 7.31 -7.88 18.78
C ALA A 332 6.22 -6.94 18.23
N ALA A 333 5.09 -6.81 18.94
CA ALA A 333 4.00 -5.91 18.57
C ALA A 333 4.46 -4.45 18.57
N SER A 334 5.20 -4.05 19.60
CA SER A 334 5.79 -2.73 19.72
C SER A 334 6.81 -2.45 18.61
N PHE A 335 7.71 -3.41 18.34
CA PHE A 335 8.67 -3.32 17.25
C PHE A 335 7.97 -3.10 15.90
N ALA A 336 6.98 -3.95 15.57
CA ALA A 336 6.22 -3.86 14.33
C ALA A 336 5.42 -2.55 14.23
N TYR A 337 4.83 -2.09 15.34
CA TYR A 337 4.14 -0.80 15.41
C TYR A 337 5.08 0.35 15.07
N HIS A 338 6.23 0.47 15.73
CA HIS A 338 7.19 1.55 15.47
C HIS A 338 7.76 1.48 14.05
N GLN A 339 7.98 0.29 13.50
CA GLN A 339 8.36 0.13 12.09
C GLN A 339 7.27 0.65 11.13
N ARG A 340 5.99 0.41 11.42
CA ARG A 340 4.87 0.95 10.61
C ARG A 340 4.74 2.46 10.75
N VAL A 341 4.92 3.00 11.96
CA VAL A 341 4.94 4.46 12.18
C VAL A 341 6.11 5.08 11.40
N ALA A 342 7.30 4.49 11.46
CA ALA A 342 8.44 4.95 10.69
C ALA A 342 8.16 4.94 9.19
N ALA A 343 7.58 3.85 8.66
CA ALA A 343 7.20 3.75 7.25
C ALA A 343 6.14 4.78 6.84
N ASP A 344 5.16 5.10 7.70
CA ASP A 344 4.19 6.17 7.40
C ASP A 344 4.86 7.55 7.39
N ARG A 345 5.80 7.80 8.29
CA ARG A 345 6.60 9.04 8.28
C ARG A 345 7.47 9.14 7.03
N GLU A 346 8.13 8.05 6.61
CA GLU A 346 8.85 7.97 5.33
C GLU A 346 7.92 8.29 4.15
N ARG A 347 6.75 7.66 4.11
CA ARG A 347 5.74 7.90 3.06
C ARG A 347 5.33 9.36 2.98
N VAL A 348 5.00 9.98 4.11
CA VAL A 348 4.63 11.40 4.16
C VAL A 348 5.79 12.26 3.69
N HIS A 349 7.00 12.04 4.23
CA HIS A 349 8.20 12.78 3.86
C HIS A 349 8.45 12.75 2.34
N PHE A 350 8.44 11.58 1.71
CA PHE A 350 8.72 11.51 0.27
C PHE A 350 7.62 12.12 -0.60
N LEU A 351 6.35 11.95 -0.25
CA LEU A 351 5.24 12.39 -1.10
C LEU A 351 4.90 13.87 -0.93
N VAL A 352 5.03 14.43 0.28
CA VAL A 352 4.56 15.80 0.58
C VAL A 352 5.29 16.85 -0.27
N HIS A 353 6.54 16.64 -0.64
CA HIS A 353 7.28 17.62 -1.44
C HIS A 353 6.81 17.72 -2.90
N GLY A 354 6.20 16.67 -3.45
CA GLY A 354 5.70 16.64 -4.83
C GLY A 354 4.22 17.00 -4.97
N ASP A 355 3.45 17.10 -3.88
CA ASP A 355 2.00 17.27 -3.92
C ASP A 355 1.52 18.37 -2.98
N ARG A 356 1.01 19.47 -3.54
CA ARG A 356 0.44 20.59 -2.78
C ARG A 356 -0.72 20.19 -1.89
N GLU A 357 -1.50 19.19 -2.29
CA GLU A 357 -2.64 18.77 -1.48
C GLU A 357 -2.17 18.08 -0.20
N LEU A 358 -1.12 17.25 -0.30
CA LEU A 358 -0.49 16.65 0.88
C LEU A 358 0.17 17.73 1.76
N GLN A 359 0.76 18.76 1.17
CA GLN A 359 1.31 19.89 1.94
C GLN A 359 0.23 20.58 2.76
N ASN A 360 -0.92 20.87 2.15
CA ASN A 360 -2.06 21.47 2.83
C ASN A 360 -2.59 20.57 3.97
N GLU A 361 -2.62 19.25 3.76
CA GLU A 361 -3.02 18.31 4.81
C GLU A 361 -2.07 18.32 6.01
N GLU A 362 -0.76 18.39 5.79
CA GLU A 362 0.22 18.46 6.89
C GLU A 362 0.17 19.83 7.60
N LEU A 363 -0.02 20.92 6.86
CA LEU A 363 -0.26 22.24 7.45
C LEU A 363 -1.51 22.25 8.34
N MET A 364 -2.60 21.63 7.92
CA MET A 364 -3.84 21.51 8.72
C MET A 364 -3.66 20.67 9.99
N ARG A 365 -2.69 19.75 10.01
CA ARG A 365 -2.36 18.96 11.21
C ARG A 365 -1.45 19.70 12.18
N GLY A 366 -0.90 20.85 11.80
CA GLY A 366 0.08 21.58 12.62
C GLY A 366 1.54 21.25 12.29
N HIS A 367 1.80 20.33 11.34
CA HIS A 367 3.12 19.79 11.01
C HIS A 367 3.88 20.63 9.98
N GLY A 368 3.68 21.94 9.99
CA GLY A 368 4.37 22.86 9.09
C GLY A 368 3.89 24.29 9.27
N LEU A 369 4.55 25.21 8.55
CA LEU A 369 4.25 26.63 8.51
C LEU A 369 4.14 27.09 7.06
N ARG A 370 3.17 27.95 6.78
CA ARG A 370 3.17 28.80 5.59
C ARG A 370 3.47 30.23 6.03
N GLY A 371 4.28 30.94 5.26
CA GLY A 371 4.71 32.28 5.66
C GLY A 371 5.75 32.91 4.75
N LYS A 372 6.38 33.99 5.23
CA LYS A 372 7.37 34.77 4.49
C LYS A 372 8.67 34.94 5.27
N VAL A 373 9.79 34.95 4.54
CA VAL A 373 11.09 35.30 5.11
C VAL A 373 11.17 36.81 5.31
N LYS A 374 11.24 37.25 6.57
CA LYS A 374 11.32 38.66 6.98
C LYS A 374 12.75 39.18 6.87
N ALA A 375 13.72 38.40 7.36
CA ALA A 375 15.12 38.77 7.41
C ALA A 375 16.03 37.56 7.22
N VAL A 376 17.15 37.79 6.54
CA VAL A 376 18.29 36.86 6.42
C VAL A 376 19.48 37.58 7.04
N SER A 377 20.05 37.05 8.12
CA SER A 377 21.21 37.68 8.77
C SER A 377 22.41 37.71 7.81
N GLY A 378 23.30 38.70 7.97
CA GLY A 378 24.35 39.03 6.99
C GLY A 378 25.34 37.90 6.64
N ASN A 379 25.39 36.82 7.42
CA ASN A 379 26.21 35.64 7.15
C ASN A 379 25.38 34.40 6.75
N GLY A 380 24.06 34.51 6.56
CA GLY A 380 23.16 33.39 6.28
C GLY A 380 22.97 32.42 7.46
N SER A 381 23.39 32.82 8.66
CA SER A 381 23.36 31.97 9.86
C SER A 381 21.97 31.82 10.46
N THR A 382 21.08 32.79 10.21
CA THR A 382 19.80 32.88 10.89
C THR A 382 18.77 33.55 10.00
N TRP A 383 17.59 32.96 9.92
CA TRP A 383 16.42 33.47 9.23
C TRP A 383 15.35 33.85 10.24
N THR A 384 14.68 34.98 10.00
CA THR A 384 13.44 35.33 10.69
C THR A 384 12.29 35.08 9.74
N PHE A 385 11.40 34.17 10.11
CA PHE A 385 10.25 33.77 9.31
C PHE A 385 8.95 34.20 10.01
N ILE A 386 8.06 34.87 9.29
CA ILE A 386 6.72 35.21 9.80
C ILE A 386 5.72 34.25 9.16
N TYR A 387 4.97 33.49 9.97
CA TYR A 387 3.97 32.55 9.46
C TYR A 387 2.54 33.11 9.50
N ASP A 388 1.75 32.77 8.48
CA ASP A 388 0.33 33.11 8.40
C ASP A 388 -0.59 31.94 8.75
N TYR A 389 -0.09 30.70 8.63
CA TYR A 389 -0.84 29.48 8.88
C TYR A 389 0.09 28.34 9.32
N PRO A 390 -0.36 27.39 10.16
CA PRO A 390 -1.64 27.35 10.89
C PRO A 390 -1.68 28.33 12.08
N GLU A 391 -2.85 28.52 12.68
CA GLU A 391 -3.01 29.41 13.84
C GLU A 391 -2.27 28.90 15.08
N LEU A 392 -2.24 27.57 15.27
CA LEU A 392 -1.54 26.91 16.36
C LEU A 392 -0.68 25.78 15.78
N PRO A 393 0.60 26.05 15.44
CA PRO A 393 1.50 25.02 14.96
C PRO A 393 1.90 24.07 16.09
N SER A 394 2.04 22.76 15.80
CA SER A 394 2.45 21.74 16.76
C SER A 394 3.96 21.54 16.80
N LEU A 395 4.73 22.58 16.50
CA LEU A 395 6.17 22.52 16.28
C LEU A 395 6.96 22.62 17.59
N LYS A 396 8.10 21.93 17.65
CA LYS A 396 9.00 21.91 18.82
C LYS A 396 10.27 22.69 18.54
N ILE A 397 10.79 23.40 19.56
CA ILE A 397 12.12 24.02 19.53
C ILE A 397 13.17 22.91 19.34
N GLY A 398 14.19 23.15 18.52
CA GLY A 398 15.17 22.15 18.08
C GLY A 398 14.66 21.24 16.95
N GLY A 399 13.38 21.31 16.60
CA GLY A 399 12.82 20.59 15.45
C GLY A 399 13.40 21.07 14.13
N THR A 400 13.36 20.21 13.11
CA THR A 400 13.82 20.54 11.75
C THR A 400 12.63 20.70 10.83
N LEU A 401 12.65 21.77 10.03
CA LEU A 401 11.71 22.02 8.95
C LEU A 401 12.43 21.93 7.61
N SER A 402 11.75 21.47 6.58
CA SER A 402 12.24 21.42 5.21
C SER A 402 11.39 22.31 4.30
N ILE A 403 12.00 22.89 3.27
CA ILE A 403 11.25 23.67 2.28
C ILE A 403 10.45 22.72 1.39
N ALA A 404 9.14 22.96 1.23
CA ALA A 404 8.28 22.19 0.34
C ALA A 404 8.86 22.14 -1.10
N GLY A 405 8.90 20.95 -1.70
CA GLY A 405 9.56 20.71 -3.00
C GLY A 405 11.08 20.52 -2.96
N ILE A 406 11.75 20.80 -1.83
CA ILE A 406 13.21 20.75 -1.70
C ILE A 406 13.61 20.19 -0.32
N PRO A 407 13.43 18.88 -0.07
CA PRO A 407 13.71 18.25 1.23
C PRO A 407 15.15 18.47 1.71
N LYS A 408 16.11 18.66 0.79
CA LYS A 408 17.53 18.89 1.10
C LYS A 408 17.83 20.25 1.75
N CYS A 409 16.86 21.17 1.78
CA CYS A 409 16.98 22.46 2.43
C CYS A 409 16.27 22.42 3.78
N SER A 410 17.03 22.04 4.81
CA SER A 410 16.56 21.94 6.19
C SER A 410 16.86 23.20 7.01
N LEU A 411 15.98 23.50 7.96
CA LEU A 411 15.96 24.67 8.82
C LEU A 411 15.69 24.21 10.25
N THR A 412 16.59 24.48 11.19
CA THR A 412 16.40 24.13 12.60
C THR A 412 15.69 25.27 13.34
N ILE A 413 14.67 24.94 14.13
CA ILE A 413 13.89 25.90 14.93
C ILE A 413 14.68 26.28 16.19
N VAL A 414 14.97 27.57 16.35
CA VAL A 414 15.64 28.11 17.56
C VAL A 414 14.63 28.67 18.55
N SER A 415 13.66 29.42 18.06
CA SER A 415 12.60 30.00 18.88
C SER A 415 11.33 30.20 18.07
N ILE A 416 10.19 30.14 18.77
CA ILE A 416 8.86 30.39 18.23
C ILE A 416 8.21 31.44 19.13
N ASP A 417 7.81 32.56 18.54
CA ASP A 417 6.97 33.55 19.20
C ASP A 417 5.54 33.43 18.64
N PRO A 418 4.59 32.88 19.40
CA PRO A 418 3.21 32.70 18.95
C PRO A 418 2.42 34.02 18.86
N GLU A 419 2.79 35.06 19.61
CA GLU A 419 2.07 36.34 19.59
C GLU A 419 2.38 37.12 18.31
N THR A 420 3.65 37.20 17.95
CA THR A 420 4.10 37.89 16.73
C THR A 420 4.08 36.98 15.50
N ARG A 421 3.85 35.67 15.68
CA ARG A 421 3.97 34.63 14.66
C ARG A 421 5.33 34.60 13.98
N GLU A 422 6.39 34.87 14.75
CA GLU A 422 7.77 34.86 14.29
C GLU A 422 8.47 33.58 14.71
N VAL A 423 9.27 33.02 13.80
CA VAL A 423 10.10 31.86 14.04
C VAL A 423 11.52 32.17 13.62
N ILE A 424 12.47 31.90 14.51
CA ILE A 424 13.90 32.03 14.24
C ILE A 424 14.41 30.66 13.79
N LEU A 425 15.02 30.62 12.61
CA LEU A 425 15.46 29.40 11.94
C LEU A 425 16.95 29.46 11.61
N ILE A 426 17.64 28.33 11.73
CA ILE A 426 19.04 28.17 11.28
C ILE A 426 19.08 27.27 10.04
N PRO A 427 19.53 27.77 8.88
CA PRO A 427 19.70 26.96 7.68
C PRO A 427 20.80 25.89 7.82
N GLY A 428 20.50 24.66 7.39
CA GLY A 428 21.43 23.52 7.43
C GLY A 428 22.21 23.28 6.13
N TRP A 429 21.96 24.02 5.05
CA TRP A 429 22.66 23.87 3.76
C TRP A 429 23.66 25.02 3.51
N LYS A 430 24.65 24.79 2.64
CA LYS A 430 25.70 25.78 2.34
C LYS A 430 25.72 26.27 0.90
N SER A 431 25.25 25.44 -0.02
CA SER A 431 25.29 25.69 -1.47
C SER A 431 23.92 25.50 -2.09
N ARG A 432 23.73 26.13 -3.26
CA ARG A 432 22.52 26.02 -4.07
C ARG A 432 22.07 24.56 -4.22
N LYS A 433 20.78 24.31 -4.03
CA LYS A 433 20.14 23.00 -4.17
C LYS A 433 19.05 23.07 -5.24
N THR A 434 18.88 21.97 -5.94
CA THR A 434 17.79 21.75 -6.89
C THR A 434 16.80 20.74 -6.31
N GLY A 435 15.53 20.93 -6.63
CA GLY A 435 14.42 20.06 -6.23
C GLY A 435 13.26 20.17 -7.21
N VAL A 436 12.09 19.68 -6.81
CA VAL A 436 10.83 19.81 -7.58
C VAL A 436 10.26 21.22 -7.45
N GLY A 437 10.58 21.90 -6.35
CA GLY A 437 10.20 23.28 -6.08
C GLY A 437 11.08 24.32 -6.80
N PRO A 438 10.98 25.61 -6.41
CA PRO A 438 11.85 26.66 -6.94
C PRO A 438 13.32 26.33 -6.71
N VAL A 439 14.23 26.91 -7.48
CA VAL A 439 15.67 26.76 -7.21
C VAL A 439 15.97 27.29 -5.81
N ALA A 440 16.52 26.46 -4.94
CA ALA A 440 16.99 26.90 -3.64
C ALA A 440 18.40 27.47 -3.76
N GLU A 441 18.52 28.79 -3.69
CA GLU A 441 19.80 29.47 -3.62
C GLU A 441 20.52 29.23 -2.29
N ALA A 442 21.75 29.74 -2.17
CA ALA A 442 22.48 29.69 -0.91
C ALA A 442 21.66 30.37 0.22
N PRO A 443 21.75 29.94 1.49
CA PRO A 443 20.91 30.48 2.55
C PRO A 443 21.19 31.96 2.88
N SER A 444 22.37 32.46 2.52
CA SER A 444 22.77 33.87 2.66
C SER A 444 22.25 34.77 1.53
N ASP A 445 21.64 34.19 0.49
CA ASP A 445 21.15 34.96 -0.65
C ASP A 445 19.97 35.85 -0.23
N ARG A 446 19.99 37.11 -0.68
CA ARG A 446 18.90 38.06 -0.46
C ARG A 446 17.67 37.73 -1.29
N SER A 447 17.78 36.84 -2.29
CA SER A 447 16.65 36.37 -3.08
C SER A 447 15.54 35.74 -2.23
N TRP A 448 15.87 35.19 -1.05
CA TRP A 448 14.90 34.62 -0.10
C TRP A 448 13.99 35.66 0.57
N LEU A 449 14.41 36.92 0.66
CA LEU A 449 13.64 37.97 1.34
C LEU A 449 12.27 38.15 0.69
N ARG A 450 11.22 38.16 1.53
CA ARG A 450 9.80 38.29 1.14
C ARG A 450 9.25 37.14 0.30
N GLN A 451 10.02 36.08 0.04
CA GLN A 451 9.48 34.89 -0.59
C GLN A 451 8.46 34.22 0.33
N THR A 452 7.37 33.74 -0.27
CA THR A 452 6.37 32.95 0.44
C THR A 452 6.78 31.48 0.35
N LEU A 453 7.02 30.85 1.49
CA LEU A 453 7.47 29.48 1.59
C LEU A 453 6.47 28.65 2.38
N ILE A 454 6.42 27.37 2.06
CA ILE A 454 5.81 26.34 2.89
C ILE A 454 6.97 25.55 3.50
N LEU A 455 7.06 25.58 4.82
CA LEU A 455 8.01 24.85 5.63
C LEU A 455 7.27 23.65 6.23
N LEU A 456 7.79 22.46 6.05
CA LEU A 456 7.16 21.22 6.51
C LEU A 456 8.07 20.58 7.55
N GLU A 457 7.49 20.00 8.59
CA GLU A 457 8.26 19.26 9.57
C GLU A 457 9.02 18.12 8.89
N ASP A 458 10.35 18.16 9.00
CA ASP A 458 11.20 17.08 8.52
C ASP A 458 11.20 16.00 9.60
N PHE A 459 10.36 14.98 9.40
CA PHE A 459 10.27 13.87 10.34
C PHE A 459 11.47 12.95 10.19
N PRO A 460 12.33 12.81 11.21
CA PRO A 460 13.44 11.89 11.14
C PRO A 460 12.92 10.47 11.31
N ALA A 461 12.53 9.82 10.20
CA ALA A 461 12.13 8.41 10.19
C ALA A 461 13.19 7.51 10.85
N ASN A 462 14.47 7.87 10.70
CA ASN A 462 15.60 7.21 11.34
C ASN A 462 15.52 7.18 12.87
N LEU A 463 14.95 8.20 13.53
CA LEU A 463 14.76 8.18 14.98
C LEU A 463 13.70 7.15 15.38
N VAL A 464 12.58 7.09 14.66
CA VAL A 464 11.52 6.10 14.91
C VAL A 464 12.03 4.67 14.64
N VAL A 465 12.84 4.50 13.60
CA VAL A 465 13.53 3.23 13.33
C VAL A 465 14.48 2.86 14.47
N LYS A 466 15.29 3.81 14.98
CA LYS A 466 16.16 3.56 16.14
C LYS A 466 15.35 3.16 17.39
N LEU A 467 14.19 3.77 17.61
CA LEU A 467 13.29 3.40 18.71
C LEU A 467 12.85 1.94 18.60
N SER A 468 12.48 1.48 17.40
CA SER A 468 12.13 0.06 17.20
C SER A 468 13.29 -0.87 17.62
N TYR A 469 14.53 -0.54 17.25
CA TYR A 469 15.70 -1.35 17.62
C TYR A 469 16.04 -1.27 19.13
N LYS A 470 15.75 -0.14 19.80
CA LYS A 470 15.88 -0.04 21.27
C LYS A 470 14.88 -0.98 21.96
N VAL A 471 13.62 -0.94 21.54
CA VAL A 471 12.56 -1.84 22.02
C VAL A 471 12.93 -3.31 21.80
N ALA A 472 13.49 -3.63 20.62
CA ALA A 472 13.95 -4.98 20.30
C ALA A 472 15.18 -5.46 21.09
N LYS A 473 15.80 -4.60 21.92
CA LYS A 473 16.95 -4.95 22.78
C LYS A 473 16.63 -5.00 24.27
N GLN A 474 15.51 -4.42 24.73
CA GLN A 474 15.11 -4.46 26.14
C GLN A 474 14.74 -5.87 26.61
N SER A 475 15.11 -6.24 27.84
CA SER A 475 14.83 -7.56 28.43
C SER A 475 13.31 -7.74 28.64
N GLU A 476 12.79 -8.97 28.50
CA GLU A 476 11.36 -9.25 28.69
C GLU A 476 10.89 -8.99 30.14
N THR A 477 11.81 -8.98 31.11
CA THR A 477 11.51 -8.76 32.53
C THR A 477 11.32 -7.29 32.89
N ASP A 478 11.78 -6.36 32.05
CA ASP A 478 11.78 -4.91 32.31
C ASP A 478 10.81 -4.12 31.40
N PHE A 479 9.97 -4.79 30.60
CA PHE A 479 9.16 -4.15 29.56
C PHE A 479 7.71 -3.90 30.04
N ASP A 480 7.36 -2.65 30.35
CA ASP A 480 6.00 -2.24 30.70
C ASP A 480 5.20 -1.81 29.43
N ILE A 481 3.89 -2.05 29.40
CA ILE A 481 3.02 -1.53 28.33
C ILE A 481 2.98 0.00 28.30
N LEU A 482 3.34 0.67 29.40
CA LEU A 482 3.45 2.13 29.45
C LEU A 482 4.70 2.66 28.73
N ASP A 483 5.73 1.83 28.56
CA ASP A 483 6.90 2.15 27.74
C ASP A 483 6.53 2.31 26.24
N TYR A 484 5.32 1.93 25.83
CA TYR A 484 4.83 2.20 24.47
C TYR A 484 4.50 3.67 24.23
N PHE A 485 4.16 4.43 25.27
CA PHE A 485 3.61 5.79 25.16
C PHE A 485 4.53 6.87 25.71
N SER A 486 5.55 6.49 26.49
CA SER A 486 6.42 7.42 27.22
C SER A 486 7.56 8.02 26.37
N PHE A 487 7.97 7.38 25.27
CA PHE A 487 9.18 7.80 24.54
C PHE A 487 9.03 9.02 23.60
N GLU A 488 7.85 9.65 23.50
CA GLU A 488 7.70 10.93 22.80
C GLU A 488 8.22 12.14 23.60
N ALA A 489 8.53 11.96 24.90
CA ALA A 489 8.87 13.05 25.82
C ALA A 489 10.39 13.29 26.00
N ASP A 490 11.24 12.25 26.06
CA ASP A 490 12.56 12.40 26.70
C ASP A 490 13.81 12.24 25.80
N ASP A 491 13.69 11.93 24.51
CA ASP A 491 14.85 11.64 23.64
C ASP A 491 15.25 12.81 22.71
N VAL A 492 15.06 14.07 23.16
CA VAL A 492 15.76 15.23 22.58
C VAL A 492 17.01 15.47 23.43
N PRO A 493 18.24 15.48 22.87
CA PRO A 493 19.38 15.97 23.62
C PRO A 493 19.11 17.45 23.91
N VAL A 494 18.72 17.74 25.15
CA VAL A 494 18.84 19.09 25.70
C VAL A 494 20.31 19.43 25.56
N ALA A 495 20.62 20.45 24.77
CA ALA A 495 21.93 21.05 24.80
C ALA A 495 22.11 21.63 26.21
N GLY A 496 22.69 20.84 27.12
CA GLY A 496 23.40 21.38 28.27
C GLY A 496 24.55 22.21 27.69
N GLY A 497 24.60 23.52 27.88
CA GLY A 497 24.35 24.19 29.14
C GLY A 497 25.61 23.99 29.95
N ASP A 498 26.65 24.74 29.59
CA ASP A 498 27.85 24.89 30.40
C ASP A 498 27.40 25.47 31.74
N ASP A 499 27.48 24.68 32.79
CA ASP A 499 27.51 25.15 34.17
C ASP A 499 28.77 24.55 34.84
N GLU A 500 29.64 25.47 35.25
CA GLU A 500 30.92 25.40 35.98
C GLU A 500 32.22 24.99 35.25
#